data_AF-A0A1W7M4U2-F1
#
_entry.id   AF-A0A1W7M4U2-F1
#
_cell.length_a   1.000
_cell.length_b   1.000
_cell.length_c   1.000
_cell.angle_alpha   90.00
_cell.angle_beta   90.00
_cell.angle_gamma   90.00
#
_symmetry.space_group_name_H-M   'P 1'
#
loop_
_entity.id
_entity.type
_entity.pdbx_description
1 polymer ?
#
loop_
_entity_poly.entity_id
_entity_poly.type
_entity_poly.pdbx_seq_one_letter_code
_entity_poly.pdbx_strand_id
1 'polypeptide(L)'
;MKAARCPALLVSAPASGQGKTLVTAALARRHRQAGRKVRVFKCGPDFLDPMILERASGAPVYQLDLFMVGEAGCHHLLADAAREADLVLVEGVMGLFDGDPSAADLAARFGLPVLAVVDGSAMAQSFGALVHGLATYRDDVRVIAALANRVAGERHAAMLGQSLRGGVQWLGALPRDAGMAFPERHLGLVQADEIADLDGRIDRAAAALPGEACWLPAPVDFTGHAAPSSAGRDLAGLRIAVARDAAFGFLYPANLDCLRAMGATLAFFSPLADTTLPPCDALWLPGGYPELHLDRLAGNHAMRDAIRAHHAAGKAVLAECGGMLYCLEALDDGKGAHAPMLGLMPGRATMQASLAALGLQDMALPAGSLRGHTFHYSRMDTPLSPVTRAKNPGGRTGEALYRQGSLHATYMHFYFPSSPAAVASLFGA
;
A
#
# COMPACT_ATOMS: atom_id res chain seq x y z
N MET A 1 -26.22 -5.54 13.61
CA MET A 1 -25.00 -6.33 13.92
C MET A 1 -24.37 -5.77 15.18
N LYS A 2 -23.86 -6.61 16.09
CA LYS A 2 -23.19 -6.14 17.33
C LYS A 2 -21.87 -5.47 16.95
N ALA A 3 -21.59 -4.28 17.48
CA ALA A 3 -20.33 -3.59 17.25
C ALA A 3 -19.14 -4.44 17.73
N ALA A 4 -18.06 -4.48 16.95
CA ALA A 4 -16.79 -5.08 17.36
C ALA A 4 -15.98 -4.02 18.11
N ARG A 5 -15.33 -4.38 19.21
CA ARG A 5 -14.69 -3.41 20.10
C ARG A 5 -13.24 -3.77 20.36
N CYS A 6 -12.31 -2.88 20.01
CA CYS A 6 -10.87 -3.14 20.09
C CYS A 6 -10.09 -1.85 20.37
N PRO A 7 -9.03 -1.86 21.20
CA PRO A 7 -8.05 -0.78 21.24
C PRO A 7 -7.53 -0.46 19.82
N ALA A 8 -7.56 0.81 19.45
CA ALA A 8 -7.09 1.24 18.13
C ALA A 8 -6.32 2.56 18.21
N LEU A 9 -5.26 2.70 17.41
CA LEU A 9 -4.52 3.96 17.26
C LEU A 9 -4.27 4.27 15.79
N LEU A 10 -4.54 5.51 15.38
CA LEU A 10 -3.95 6.07 14.17
C LEU A 10 -2.55 6.61 14.52
N VAL A 11 -1.50 6.00 13.99
CA VAL A 11 -0.12 6.49 14.10
C VAL A 11 0.13 7.50 13.00
N SER A 12 0.20 8.78 13.36
CA SER A 12 0.38 9.87 12.40
C SER A 12 1.53 10.79 12.78
N ALA A 13 1.78 11.83 12.00
CA ALA A 13 2.92 12.73 12.15
C ALA A 13 2.58 14.14 11.66
N PRO A 14 3.37 15.17 11.98
CA PRO A 14 3.20 16.51 11.42
C PRO A 14 3.56 16.60 9.93
N ALA A 15 4.36 15.66 9.41
CA ALA A 15 4.77 15.60 8.00
C ALA A 15 5.29 14.20 7.64
N SER A 16 5.64 14.00 6.36
CA SER A 16 6.43 12.85 5.90
C SER A 16 7.84 12.81 6.53
N GLY A 17 8.49 11.65 6.53
CA GLY A 17 9.87 11.50 7.01
C GLY A 17 10.09 11.55 8.53
N GLN A 18 9.00 11.65 9.32
CA GLN A 18 9.06 11.68 10.79
C GLN A 18 9.27 10.29 11.43
N GLY A 19 9.17 9.21 10.63
CA GLY A 19 9.37 7.83 11.06
C GLY A 19 8.10 7.05 11.45
N LYS A 20 6.94 7.42 10.91
CA LYS A 20 5.65 6.72 11.16
C LYS A 20 5.74 5.21 10.91
N THR A 21 6.26 4.78 9.77
CA THR A 21 6.37 3.37 9.38
C THR A 21 7.27 2.60 10.35
N LEU A 22 8.43 3.16 10.71
CA LEU A 22 9.34 2.57 11.71
C LEU A 22 8.67 2.42 13.08
N VAL A 23 8.03 3.48 13.58
CA VAL A 23 7.33 3.45 14.87
C VAL A 23 6.18 2.44 14.84
N THR A 24 5.38 2.43 13.77
CA THR A 24 4.25 1.51 13.64
C THR A 24 4.73 0.07 13.57
N ALA A 25 5.80 -0.22 12.83
CA ALA A 25 6.43 -1.54 12.78
C ALA A 25 6.97 -1.96 14.16
N ALA A 26 7.68 -1.06 14.86
CA ALA A 26 8.22 -1.32 16.19
C ALA A 26 7.11 -1.61 17.21
N LEU A 27 6.03 -0.81 17.21
CA LEU A 27 4.85 -1.03 18.06
C LEU A 27 4.18 -2.37 17.74
N ALA A 28 3.92 -2.65 16.46
CA ALA A 28 3.28 -3.90 16.04
C ALA A 28 4.12 -5.11 16.49
N ARG A 29 5.44 -5.08 16.26
CA ARG A 29 6.34 -6.15 16.69
C ARG A 29 6.39 -6.29 18.20
N ARG A 30 6.51 -5.18 18.94
CA ARG A 30 6.58 -5.18 20.41
C ARG A 30 5.32 -5.74 21.05
N HIS A 31 4.14 -5.37 20.55
CA HIS A 31 2.87 -5.90 21.03
C HIS A 31 2.70 -7.38 20.67
N ARG A 32 3.14 -7.81 19.48
CA ARG A 32 3.14 -9.23 19.08
C ARG A 32 4.04 -10.08 19.96
N GLN A 33 5.26 -9.61 20.26
CA GLN A 33 6.19 -10.26 21.20
C GLN A 33 5.61 -10.35 22.62
N ALA A 34 4.72 -9.41 22.99
CA ALA A 34 3.96 -9.45 24.24
C ALA A 34 2.71 -10.35 24.17
N GLY A 35 2.55 -11.15 23.12
CA GLY A 35 1.47 -12.15 22.98
C GLY A 35 0.14 -11.61 22.42
N ARG A 36 0.08 -10.35 21.97
CA ARG A 36 -1.13 -9.75 21.40
C ARG A 36 -1.27 -10.03 19.90
N LYS A 37 -2.49 -10.23 19.44
CA LYS A 37 -2.86 -10.22 18.02
C LYS A 37 -2.98 -8.77 17.55
N VAL A 38 -2.09 -8.36 16.64
CA VAL A 38 -2.06 -7.00 16.10
C VAL A 38 -2.51 -7.03 14.64
N ARG A 39 -3.49 -6.19 14.29
CA ARG A 39 -3.83 -5.90 12.90
C ARG A 39 -3.37 -4.50 12.54
N VAL A 40 -2.78 -4.35 11.36
CA VAL A 40 -2.29 -3.06 10.88
C VAL A 40 -3.00 -2.69 9.58
N PHE A 41 -3.35 -1.42 9.45
CA PHE A 41 -3.85 -0.81 8.22
C PHE A 41 -2.94 0.33 7.78
N LYS A 42 -2.98 0.69 6.51
CA LYS A 42 -2.27 1.84 5.94
C LYS A 42 -3.27 2.81 5.34
N CYS A 43 -3.21 4.08 5.73
CA CYS A 43 -3.97 5.13 5.08
C CYS A 43 -3.47 5.36 3.65
N GLY A 44 -4.40 5.52 2.72
CA GLY A 44 -4.10 5.84 1.32
C GLY A 44 -3.55 4.66 0.51
N PRO A 45 -3.27 4.89 -0.78
CA PRO A 45 -2.77 3.88 -1.69
C PRO A 45 -1.24 3.75 -1.60
N ASP A 46 -0.77 2.74 -0.86
CA ASP A 46 0.65 2.41 -0.70
C ASP A 46 0.83 0.88 -0.77
N PHE A 47 1.99 0.43 -1.26
CA PHE A 47 2.37 -0.98 -1.33
C PHE A 47 3.56 -1.33 -0.42
N LEU A 48 4.50 -0.41 -0.22
CA LEU A 48 5.81 -0.67 0.37
C LEU A 48 5.75 -0.63 1.89
N ASP A 49 5.09 0.38 2.45
CA ASP A 49 4.84 0.48 3.89
C ASP A 49 4.07 -0.77 4.39
N PRO A 50 2.95 -1.18 3.75
CA PRO A 50 2.24 -2.42 4.09
C PRO A 50 3.12 -3.68 4.13
N MET A 51 4.05 -3.86 3.19
CA MET A 51 4.92 -5.04 3.18
C MET A 51 5.78 -5.13 4.44
N ILE A 52 6.34 -4.00 4.90
CA ILE A 52 7.15 -3.96 6.13
C ILE A 52 6.25 -4.16 7.36
N LEU A 53 5.09 -3.52 7.37
CA LEU A 53 4.12 -3.63 8.47
C LEU A 53 3.52 -5.05 8.57
N GLU A 54 3.39 -5.77 7.47
CA GLU A 54 3.00 -7.19 7.45
C GLU A 54 4.06 -8.05 8.14
N ARG A 55 5.35 -7.83 7.86
CA ARG A 55 6.44 -8.51 8.59
C ARG A 55 6.40 -8.18 10.09
N ALA A 56 6.12 -6.93 10.43
CA ALA A 56 6.08 -6.47 11.82
C ALA A 56 4.90 -7.05 12.61
N SER A 57 3.70 -7.07 12.03
CA SER A 57 2.46 -7.54 12.66
C SER A 57 2.25 -9.04 12.55
N GLY A 58 2.81 -9.68 11.51
CA GLY A 58 2.57 -11.09 11.18
C GLY A 58 1.22 -11.33 10.50
N ALA A 59 0.55 -10.28 10.01
CA ALA A 59 -0.74 -10.37 9.35
C ALA A 59 -0.80 -9.41 8.13
N PRO A 60 -1.61 -9.70 7.10
CA PRO A 60 -1.75 -8.81 5.95
C PRO A 60 -2.18 -7.41 6.34
N VAL A 61 -1.61 -6.43 5.66
CA VAL A 61 -1.90 -5.00 5.87
C VAL A 61 -2.72 -4.47 4.70
N TYR A 62 -3.92 -3.99 5.03
CA TYR A 62 -4.87 -3.46 4.05
C TYR A 62 -4.91 -1.94 4.07
N GLN A 63 -5.37 -1.36 2.96
CA GLN A 63 -5.51 0.07 2.79
C GLN A 63 -6.81 0.56 3.46
N LEU A 64 -6.77 1.78 3.99
CA LEU A 64 -7.95 2.56 4.38
C LEU A 64 -7.91 3.88 3.64
N ASP A 65 -8.88 4.09 2.75
CA ASP A 65 -8.98 5.29 1.94
C ASP A 65 -10.45 5.56 1.60
N LEU A 66 -10.95 6.76 1.91
CA LEU A 66 -12.37 7.09 1.76
C LEU A 66 -12.81 7.13 0.29
N PHE A 67 -11.89 7.26 -0.66
CA PHE A 67 -12.18 7.24 -2.08
C PHE A 67 -11.91 5.86 -2.69
N MET A 68 -10.69 5.33 -2.64
CA MET A 68 -10.31 4.07 -3.29
C MET A 68 -11.02 2.85 -2.69
N VAL A 69 -10.98 2.74 -1.36
CA VAL A 69 -11.66 1.66 -0.63
C VAL A 69 -13.14 2.00 -0.45
N GLY A 70 -13.44 3.28 -0.20
CA GLY A 70 -14.77 3.74 0.11
C GLY A 70 -15.10 3.51 1.57
N GLU A 71 -15.89 4.41 2.13
CA GLU A 71 -16.23 4.42 3.55
C GLU A 71 -16.82 3.09 4.05
N ALA A 72 -17.77 2.49 3.32
CA ALA A 72 -18.38 1.22 3.70
C ALA A 72 -17.35 0.08 3.74
N GLY A 73 -16.38 0.08 2.81
CA GLY A 73 -15.27 -0.87 2.80
C GLY A 73 -14.34 -0.68 4.00
N CYS A 74 -14.00 0.57 4.33
CA CYS A 74 -13.20 0.90 5.51
C CYS A 74 -13.87 0.45 6.81
N HIS A 75 -15.18 0.69 6.98
CA HIS A 75 -15.94 0.20 8.14
C HIS A 75 -15.89 -1.33 8.25
N HIS A 76 -16.03 -2.04 7.13
CA HIS A 76 -15.98 -3.50 7.11
C HIS A 76 -14.60 -4.01 7.53
N LEU A 77 -13.53 -3.51 6.90
CA LEU A 77 -12.16 -3.88 7.22
C LEU A 77 -11.82 -3.67 8.71
N LEU A 78 -12.18 -2.50 9.25
CA LEU A 78 -11.95 -2.18 10.66
C LEU A 78 -12.78 -3.07 11.60
N ALA A 79 -14.07 -3.29 11.29
CA ALA A 79 -14.93 -4.14 12.10
C ALA A 79 -14.46 -5.60 12.10
N ASP A 80 -14.00 -6.12 10.96
CA ASP A 80 -13.46 -7.48 10.84
C ASP A 80 -12.21 -7.66 11.68
N ALA A 81 -11.24 -6.75 11.53
CA ALA A 81 -10.03 -6.76 12.35
C ALA A 81 -10.35 -6.68 13.85
N ALA A 82 -11.29 -5.81 14.24
CA ALA A 82 -11.67 -5.63 15.64
C ALA A 82 -12.38 -6.84 16.27
N ARG A 83 -12.86 -7.82 15.48
CA ARG A 83 -13.41 -9.07 16.03
C ARG A 83 -12.35 -10.07 16.47
N GLU A 84 -11.14 -9.96 15.92
CA GLU A 84 -10.08 -10.94 16.12
C GLU A 84 -8.80 -10.37 16.77
N ALA A 85 -8.60 -9.06 16.69
CA ALA A 85 -7.40 -8.38 17.17
C ALA A 85 -7.52 -7.91 18.63
N ASP A 86 -6.39 -7.92 19.33
CA ASP A 86 -6.23 -7.27 20.63
C ASP A 86 -5.83 -5.78 20.48
N LEU A 87 -5.28 -5.41 19.32
CA LEU A 87 -4.90 -4.05 18.96
C LEU A 87 -4.98 -3.84 17.45
N VAL A 88 -5.61 -2.75 17.03
CA VAL A 88 -5.57 -2.22 15.67
C VAL A 88 -4.64 -1.02 15.60
N LEU A 89 -3.65 -1.06 14.70
CA LEU A 89 -2.85 0.10 14.35
C LEU A 89 -3.22 0.56 12.95
N VAL A 90 -3.37 1.86 12.75
CA VAL A 90 -3.56 2.45 11.43
C VAL A 90 -2.37 3.38 11.19
N GLU A 91 -1.53 3.10 10.21
CA GLU A 91 -0.45 4.01 9.84
C GLU A 91 -1.00 5.11 8.93
N GLY A 92 -0.83 6.38 9.33
CA GLY A 92 -1.19 7.53 8.52
C GLY A 92 -0.35 7.68 7.25
N VAL A 93 -0.79 8.54 6.35
CA VAL A 93 -0.05 8.98 5.16
C VAL A 93 0.27 10.46 5.29
N MET A 94 1.40 10.92 4.73
CA MET A 94 1.86 12.32 4.82
C MET A 94 1.82 12.88 6.26
N GLY A 95 1.54 14.17 6.46
CA GLY A 95 1.15 14.71 7.76
C GLY A 95 -0.32 14.44 8.08
N LEU A 96 -0.68 14.50 9.38
CA LEU A 96 -2.02 14.19 9.88
C LEU A 96 -3.15 14.92 9.14
N PHE A 97 -2.91 16.18 8.77
CA PHE A 97 -3.88 17.05 8.10
C PHE A 97 -3.58 17.28 6.62
N ASP A 98 -2.61 16.56 6.04
CA ASP A 98 -2.21 16.74 4.66
C ASP A 98 -3.06 15.87 3.71
N GLY A 99 -3.54 16.47 2.63
CA GLY A 99 -4.37 15.81 1.62
C GLY A 99 -5.87 16.05 1.82
N ASP A 100 -6.66 15.65 0.82
CA ASP A 100 -8.12 15.69 0.88
C ASP A 100 -8.68 14.46 0.13
N PRO A 101 -9.14 13.42 0.85
CA PRO A 101 -9.17 13.30 2.31
C PRO A 101 -7.78 13.06 2.93
N SER A 102 -7.60 13.47 4.19
CA SER A 102 -6.39 13.30 5.01
C SER A 102 -6.51 12.15 6.02
N ALA A 103 -5.42 11.82 6.71
CA ALA A 103 -5.43 10.86 7.81
C ALA A 103 -6.33 11.32 8.98
N ALA A 104 -6.47 12.63 9.19
CA ALA A 104 -7.39 13.22 10.16
C ALA A 104 -8.86 12.94 9.81
N ASP A 105 -9.22 12.92 8.52
CA ASP A 105 -10.59 12.62 8.10
C ASP A 105 -10.96 11.17 8.39
N LEU A 106 -10.03 10.23 8.19
CA LEU A 106 -10.17 8.85 8.64
C LEU A 106 -10.28 8.78 10.18
N ALA A 107 -9.46 9.54 10.91
CA ALA A 107 -9.52 9.57 12.37
C ALA A 107 -10.89 10.01 12.90
N ALA A 108 -11.38 11.14 12.40
CA ALA A 108 -12.68 11.68 12.77
C ALA A 108 -13.82 10.74 12.36
N ARG A 109 -13.78 10.19 11.14
CA ARG A 109 -14.83 9.33 10.60
C ARG A 109 -15.00 8.03 11.36
N PHE A 110 -13.90 7.41 11.77
CA PHE A 110 -13.89 6.10 12.44
C PHE A 110 -13.63 6.19 13.95
N GLY A 111 -13.58 7.40 14.52
CA GLY A 111 -13.33 7.61 15.95
C GLY A 111 -11.95 7.11 16.40
N LEU A 112 -10.95 7.10 15.51
CA LEU A 112 -9.61 6.60 15.83
C LEU A 112 -8.85 7.65 16.62
N PRO A 113 -8.44 7.36 17.87
CA PRO A 113 -7.54 8.25 18.57
C PRO A 113 -6.15 8.23 17.92
N VAL A 114 -5.47 9.37 17.95
CA VAL A 114 -4.22 9.59 17.23
C VAL A 114 -3.02 9.55 18.18
N LEU A 115 -2.00 8.79 17.78
CA LEU A 115 -0.64 8.86 18.30
C LEU A 115 0.20 9.75 17.37
N ALA A 116 0.69 10.87 17.88
CA ALA A 116 1.59 11.76 17.16
C ALA A 116 3.05 11.29 17.26
N VAL A 117 3.63 10.92 16.13
CA VAL A 117 5.05 10.61 15.96
C VAL A 117 5.77 11.83 15.40
N VAL A 118 6.79 12.31 16.10
CA VAL A 118 7.53 13.51 15.71
C VAL A 118 9.04 13.22 15.77
N ASP A 119 9.77 13.64 14.73
CA ASP A 119 11.23 13.64 14.76
C ASP A 119 11.73 14.66 15.80
N GLY A 120 12.26 14.15 16.90
CA GLY A 120 12.77 14.95 18.01
C GLY A 120 14.24 15.34 17.85
N SER A 121 14.93 14.93 16.79
CA SER A 121 16.40 15.03 16.68
C SER A 121 16.97 16.44 16.89
N ALA A 122 16.22 17.46 16.48
CA ALA A 122 16.61 18.87 16.57
C ALA A 122 15.58 19.73 17.34
N MET A 123 14.86 19.14 18.29
CA MET A 123 13.81 19.83 19.05
C MET A 123 14.06 19.85 20.56
N ALA A 124 13.41 20.78 21.24
CA ALA A 124 13.27 20.79 22.69
C ALA A 124 11.80 21.11 23.01
N GLN A 125 11.50 22.27 23.60
CA GLN A 125 10.13 22.66 23.94
C GLN A 125 9.21 22.81 22.72
N SER A 126 9.76 23.10 21.54
CA SER A 126 9.01 23.15 20.28
C SER A 126 8.32 21.83 19.94
N PHE A 127 8.82 20.69 20.44
CA PHE A 127 8.14 19.40 20.33
C PHE A 127 6.74 19.45 20.93
N GLY A 128 6.63 19.93 22.17
CA GLY A 128 5.37 20.10 22.87
C GLY A 128 4.44 21.10 22.20
N ALA A 129 4.98 22.20 21.67
CA ALA A 129 4.20 23.19 20.92
C ALA A 129 3.62 22.59 19.63
N LEU A 130 4.40 21.79 18.90
CA LEU A 130 3.95 21.11 17.68
C LEU A 130 2.87 20.06 17.99
N VAL A 131 3.08 19.22 19.00
CA VAL A 131 2.09 18.24 19.44
C VAL A 131 0.81 18.92 19.93
N HIS A 132 0.94 20.04 20.65
CA HIS A 132 -0.21 20.83 21.08
C HIS A 132 -0.99 21.37 19.88
N GLY A 133 -0.30 21.96 18.89
CA GLY A 133 -0.91 22.40 17.65
C GLY A 133 -1.65 21.26 16.94
N LEU A 134 -1.03 20.09 16.81
CA LEU A 134 -1.70 18.90 16.23
C LEU A 134 -2.95 18.50 17.01
N ALA A 135 -2.91 18.57 18.35
CA ALA A 135 -4.00 18.17 19.22
C ALA A 135 -5.18 19.15 19.23
N THR A 136 -4.96 20.43 18.88
CA THR A 136 -5.98 21.48 18.95
C THR A 136 -6.34 22.08 17.59
N TYR A 137 -5.77 21.58 16.49
CA TYR A 137 -6.03 22.14 15.16
C TYR A 137 -7.45 21.84 14.66
N ARG A 138 -8.02 20.69 15.05
CA ARG A 138 -9.36 20.21 14.67
C ARG A 138 -10.07 19.61 15.87
N ASP A 139 -11.28 20.10 16.17
CA ASP A 139 -12.05 19.68 17.34
C ASP A 139 -12.63 18.25 17.23
N ASP A 140 -12.72 17.73 16.00
CA ASP A 140 -13.22 16.37 15.70
C ASP A 140 -12.11 15.30 15.68
N VAL A 141 -10.85 15.70 15.90
CA VAL A 141 -9.68 14.80 15.90
C VAL A 141 -9.06 14.76 17.30
N ARG A 142 -8.84 13.55 17.82
CA ARG A 142 -8.30 13.35 19.17
C ARG A 142 -6.87 12.85 19.15
N VAL A 143 -5.89 13.74 19.23
CA VAL A 143 -4.50 13.36 19.54
C VAL A 143 -4.37 13.10 21.02
N ILE A 144 -4.19 11.82 21.40
CA ILE A 144 -4.20 11.41 22.81
C ILE A 144 -2.82 10.98 23.32
N ALA A 145 -1.88 10.74 22.41
CA ALA A 145 -0.56 10.27 22.76
C ALA A 145 0.51 10.84 21.82
N ALA A 146 1.75 10.93 22.30
CA ALA A 146 2.90 11.34 21.51
C ALA A 146 4.12 10.46 21.77
N LEU A 147 4.90 10.22 20.71
CA LEU A 147 6.17 9.50 20.73
C LEU A 147 7.21 10.26 19.92
N ALA A 148 8.40 10.46 20.47
CA ALA A 148 9.49 11.09 19.74
C ALA A 148 10.36 10.06 19.02
N ASN A 149 10.81 10.38 17.81
CA ASN A 149 11.74 9.56 17.04
C ASN A 149 13.11 10.26 16.95
N ARG A 150 14.17 9.48 16.67
CA ARG A 150 15.56 9.94 16.46
C ARG A 150 16.13 10.78 17.63
N VAL A 151 15.77 10.42 18.86
CA VAL A 151 16.18 11.16 20.06
C VAL A 151 17.62 10.80 20.46
N ALA A 152 18.37 11.79 20.95
CA ALA A 152 19.81 11.65 21.23
C ALA A 152 20.14 10.88 22.53
N GLY A 153 19.17 10.75 23.45
CA GLY A 153 19.35 10.04 24.73
C GLY A 153 18.26 10.37 25.75
N GLU A 154 18.35 9.79 26.94
CA GLU A 154 17.30 9.86 27.98
C GLU A 154 17.01 11.29 28.46
N ARG A 155 18.04 12.11 28.72
CA ARG A 155 17.86 13.52 29.12
C ARG A 155 17.08 14.30 28.07
N HIS A 156 17.37 14.06 26.79
CA HIS A 156 16.66 14.69 25.70
C HIS A 156 15.21 14.19 25.66
N ALA A 157 14.97 12.88 25.75
CA ALA A 157 13.62 12.31 25.82
C ALA A 157 12.78 12.91 26.97
N ALA A 158 13.36 13.06 28.16
CA ALA A 158 12.69 13.67 29.30
C ALA A 158 12.30 15.13 29.04
N MET A 159 13.19 15.91 28.41
CA MET A 159 12.90 17.30 28.03
C MET A 159 11.74 17.40 27.02
N LEU A 160 11.70 16.50 26.03
CA LEU A 160 10.60 16.43 25.07
C LEU A 160 9.28 16.07 25.77
N GLY A 161 9.27 15.03 26.60
CA GLY A 161 8.09 14.64 27.37
C GLY A 161 7.55 15.74 28.29
N GLN A 162 8.43 16.46 28.99
CA GLN A 162 8.07 17.60 29.87
C GLN A 162 7.49 18.80 29.09
N SER A 163 7.74 18.89 27.79
CA SER A 163 7.19 19.96 26.96
C SER A 163 5.72 19.73 26.57
N LEU A 164 5.20 18.51 26.70
CA LEU A 164 3.82 18.17 26.34
C LEU A 164 2.79 18.93 27.20
N ARG A 165 1.63 19.20 26.60
CA ARG A 165 0.49 19.92 27.19
C ARG A 165 -0.82 19.23 26.81
N GLY A 166 -1.94 19.66 27.42
CA GLY A 166 -3.28 19.27 26.96
C GLY A 166 -3.68 17.81 27.23
N GLY A 167 -3.04 17.13 28.19
CA GLY A 167 -3.38 15.75 28.55
C GLY A 167 -2.91 14.70 27.54
N VAL A 168 -2.06 15.06 26.58
CA VAL A 168 -1.43 14.11 25.64
C VAL A 168 -0.46 13.21 26.41
N GLN A 169 -0.68 11.90 26.33
CA GLN A 169 0.15 10.91 27.01
C GLN A 169 1.51 10.76 26.33
N TRP A 170 2.58 10.83 27.11
CA TRP A 170 3.93 10.53 26.64
C TRP A 170 4.14 9.01 26.55
N LEU A 171 4.42 8.50 25.35
CA LEU A 171 4.77 7.08 25.14
C LEU A 171 6.28 6.85 25.03
N GLY A 172 7.08 7.89 25.24
CA GLY A 172 8.52 7.80 25.22
C GLY A 172 9.16 8.18 23.89
N ALA A 173 10.40 7.74 23.71
CA ALA A 173 11.22 8.10 22.57
C ALA A 173 11.98 6.91 22.01
N LEU A 174 12.09 6.85 20.68
CA LEU A 174 13.04 5.98 19.99
C LEU A 174 14.38 6.71 19.78
N PRO A 175 15.51 6.07 20.11
CA PRO A 175 16.82 6.67 19.89
C PRO A 175 17.17 6.69 18.40
N ARG A 176 18.09 7.57 18.03
CA ARG A 176 18.69 7.53 16.68
C ARG A 176 19.60 6.31 16.55
N ASP A 177 19.25 5.39 15.64
CA ASP A 177 20.07 4.22 15.33
C ASP A 177 19.97 3.85 13.85
N ALA A 178 21.11 3.83 13.14
CA ALA A 178 21.17 3.45 11.73
C ALA A 178 20.83 1.95 11.51
N GLY A 179 21.02 1.11 12.53
CA GLY A 179 20.63 -0.29 12.53
C GLY A 179 19.12 -0.52 12.59
N MET A 180 18.31 0.52 12.77
CA MET A 180 16.84 0.44 12.70
C MET A 180 16.27 1.02 11.39
N ALA A 181 17.08 1.73 10.61
CA ALA A 181 16.60 2.46 9.44
C ALA A 181 16.14 1.50 8.32
N PHE A 182 15.05 1.86 7.64
CA PHE A 182 14.62 1.20 6.41
C PHE A 182 15.18 1.97 5.21
N PRO A 183 15.79 1.30 4.23
CA PRO A 183 16.31 1.96 3.04
C PRO A 183 15.16 2.48 2.15
N GLU A 184 15.42 3.60 1.48
CA GLU A 184 14.49 4.29 0.59
C GLU A 184 15.02 4.31 -0.85
N ARG A 185 14.10 4.45 -1.81
CA ARG A 185 14.32 4.64 -3.25
C ARG A 185 13.32 5.66 -3.80
N HIS A 186 13.31 5.86 -5.10
CA HIS A 186 12.52 6.90 -5.77
C HIS A 186 10.99 6.81 -5.57
N LEU A 187 10.44 5.64 -5.21
CA LEU A 187 9.01 5.46 -4.86
C LEU A 187 8.74 5.31 -3.35
N GLY A 188 9.70 5.65 -2.48
CA GLY A 188 9.57 5.43 -1.03
C GLY A 188 10.41 4.25 -0.56
N LEU A 189 9.95 3.50 0.45
CA LEU A 189 10.72 2.40 1.03
C LEU A 189 11.06 1.32 0.00
N VAL A 190 12.19 0.63 0.20
CA VAL A 190 12.52 -0.59 -0.55
C VAL A 190 11.50 -1.70 -0.21
N GLN A 191 11.19 -2.61 -1.16
CA GLN A 191 10.29 -3.73 -0.87
C GLN A 191 10.84 -4.57 0.29
N ALA A 192 9.96 -5.12 1.13
CA ALA A 192 10.36 -5.83 2.34
C ALA A 192 11.37 -6.96 2.09
N ASP A 193 11.18 -7.74 1.01
CA ASP A 193 12.05 -8.87 0.66
C ASP A 193 13.45 -8.45 0.17
N GLU A 194 13.62 -7.17 -0.20
CA GLU A 194 14.91 -6.60 -0.61
C GLU A 194 15.67 -5.96 0.56
N ILE A 195 15.02 -5.76 1.72
CA ILE A 195 15.66 -5.15 2.89
C ILE A 195 16.48 -6.21 3.64
N ALA A 196 17.80 -6.05 3.60
CA ALA A 196 18.71 -6.90 4.37
C ALA A 196 18.44 -6.81 5.87
N ASP A 197 18.24 -7.98 6.49
CA ASP A 197 17.94 -8.15 7.92
C ASP A 197 16.72 -7.34 8.40
N LEU A 198 15.65 -7.30 7.61
CA LEU A 198 14.43 -6.55 7.96
C LEU A 198 13.88 -6.96 9.34
N ASP A 199 13.82 -8.26 9.65
CA ASP A 199 13.34 -8.73 10.95
C ASP A 199 14.23 -8.27 12.10
N GLY A 200 15.57 -8.36 11.96
CA GLY A 200 16.50 -7.85 12.97
C GLY A 200 16.39 -6.35 13.19
N ARG A 201 16.19 -5.57 12.12
CA ARG A 201 15.94 -4.11 12.20
C ARG A 201 14.65 -3.81 12.97
N ILE A 202 13.56 -4.52 12.66
CA ILE A 202 12.26 -4.35 13.34
C ILE A 202 12.35 -4.79 14.81
N ASP A 203 13.00 -5.93 15.11
CA ASP A 203 13.17 -6.42 16.47
C ASP A 203 14.02 -5.47 17.31
N ARG A 204 15.07 -4.88 16.73
CA ARG A 204 15.89 -3.85 17.36
C ARG A 204 15.06 -2.60 17.69
N ALA A 205 14.22 -2.15 16.76
CA ALA A 205 13.33 -1.02 16.98
C ALA A 205 12.27 -1.31 18.05
N ALA A 206 11.69 -2.51 18.05
CA ALA A 206 10.76 -2.95 19.08
C ALA A 206 11.41 -3.00 20.47
N ALA A 207 12.63 -3.51 20.57
CA ALA A 207 13.38 -3.58 21.83
C ALA A 207 13.81 -2.20 22.35
N ALA A 208 14.02 -1.23 21.45
CA ALA A 208 14.38 0.14 21.82
C ALA A 208 13.19 0.99 22.29
N LEU A 209 11.94 0.53 22.08
CA LEU A 209 10.76 1.21 22.62
C LEU A 209 10.71 1.08 24.15
N PRO A 210 10.43 2.18 24.88
CA PRO A 210 10.31 2.14 26.33
C PRO A 210 9.02 1.42 26.76
N GLY A 211 8.92 1.08 28.06
CA GLY A 211 7.80 0.31 28.59
C GLY A 211 6.44 1.00 28.40
N GLU A 212 6.42 2.32 28.46
CA GLU A 212 5.26 3.18 28.24
C GLU A 212 4.66 3.00 26.84
N ALA A 213 5.46 2.61 25.84
CA ALA A 213 4.98 2.35 24.49
C ALA A 213 4.10 1.10 24.38
N CYS A 214 4.09 0.22 25.39
CA CYS A 214 3.21 -0.96 25.45
C CYS A 214 1.78 -0.62 25.92
N TRP A 215 1.49 0.65 26.20
CA TRP A 215 0.19 1.16 26.57
C TRP A 215 -0.86 0.94 25.48
N LEU A 216 -2.11 0.76 25.88
CA LEU A 216 -3.27 0.63 24.98
C LEU A 216 -4.28 1.73 25.29
N PRO A 217 -4.86 2.38 24.25
CA PRO A 217 -5.94 3.34 24.47
C PRO A 217 -7.24 2.63 24.87
N ALA A 218 -8.23 3.43 25.25
CA ALA A 218 -9.59 2.94 25.39
C ALA A 218 -10.07 2.28 24.09
N PRO A 219 -10.78 1.15 24.14
CA PRO A 219 -11.29 0.49 22.94
C PRO A 219 -12.29 1.34 22.16
N VAL A 220 -12.18 1.30 20.83
CA VAL A 220 -13.10 1.94 19.87
C VAL A 220 -14.15 0.92 19.43
N ASP A 221 -15.39 1.39 19.26
CA ASP A 221 -16.48 0.58 18.72
C ASP A 221 -16.54 0.71 17.19
N PHE A 222 -16.37 -0.41 16.50
CA PHE A 222 -16.46 -0.50 15.06
C PHE A 222 -17.78 -1.15 14.65
N THR A 223 -18.64 -0.35 14.03
CA THR A 223 -19.89 -0.82 13.44
C THR A 223 -19.62 -1.43 12.07
N GLY A 224 -19.80 -2.75 11.96
CA GLY A 224 -19.75 -3.43 10.68
C GLY A 224 -20.90 -2.95 9.79
N HIS A 225 -20.57 -2.46 8.60
CA HIS A 225 -21.55 -2.27 7.54
C HIS A 225 -21.77 -3.62 6.83
N ALA A 226 -22.95 -3.81 6.23
CA ALA A 226 -23.15 -4.96 5.36
C ALA A 226 -22.06 -4.91 4.28
N ALA A 227 -21.41 -6.06 4.02
CA ALA A 227 -20.46 -6.15 2.93
C ALA A 227 -21.13 -5.61 1.66
N PRO A 228 -20.44 -4.79 0.84
CA PRO A 228 -20.95 -4.45 -0.49
C PRO A 228 -21.34 -5.76 -1.16
N SER A 229 -22.54 -5.80 -1.76
CA SER A 229 -23.22 -6.99 -2.28
C SER A 229 -22.22 -8.08 -2.66
N SER A 230 -22.29 -9.24 -1.98
CA SER A 230 -21.34 -10.35 -2.14
C SER A 230 -20.92 -10.45 -3.58
N ALA A 231 -19.64 -10.23 -3.85
CA ALA A 231 -19.10 -10.39 -5.19
C ALA A 231 -19.63 -11.73 -5.72
N GLY A 232 -20.33 -11.70 -6.86
CA GLY A 232 -20.83 -12.91 -7.49
C GLY A 232 -19.68 -13.90 -7.63
N ARG A 233 -20.00 -15.20 -7.74
CA ARG A 233 -18.98 -16.20 -8.06
C ARG A 233 -18.64 -16.19 -9.55
N ASP A 234 -18.49 -15.01 -10.12
CA ASP A 234 -18.35 -14.75 -11.56
C ASP A 234 -17.03 -15.32 -12.11
N LEU A 235 -16.06 -15.56 -11.23
CA LEU A 235 -14.77 -16.19 -11.55
C LEU A 235 -14.70 -17.66 -11.11
N ALA A 236 -15.83 -18.29 -10.79
CA ALA A 236 -15.84 -19.70 -10.40
C ALA A 236 -15.24 -20.60 -11.49
N GLY A 237 -14.22 -21.36 -11.10
CA GLY A 237 -13.54 -22.30 -12.00
C GLY A 237 -12.43 -21.66 -12.83
N LEU A 238 -12.31 -20.33 -12.86
CA LEU A 238 -11.18 -19.65 -13.50
C LEU A 238 -9.92 -19.77 -12.64
N ARG A 239 -8.80 -20.08 -13.30
CA ARG A 239 -7.48 -20.02 -12.69
C ARG A 239 -6.70 -18.83 -13.22
N ILE A 240 -6.28 -17.95 -12.33
CA ILE A 240 -5.55 -16.73 -12.66
C ILE A 240 -4.09 -16.91 -12.24
N ALA A 241 -3.17 -16.82 -13.20
CA ALA A 241 -1.74 -16.73 -12.92
C ALA A 241 -1.40 -15.28 -12.55
N VAL A 242 -0.72 -15.06 -11.42
CA VAL A 242 -0.36 -13.74 -10.92
C VAL A 242 1.16 -13.66 -10.80
N ALA A 243 1.78 -12.74 -11.55
CA ALA A 243 3.21 -12.51 -11.41
C ALA A 243 3.51 -11.95 -10.01
N ARG A 244 4.50 -12.53 -9.34
CA ARG A 244 4.93 -12.13 -8.00
C ARG A 244 6.42 -12.40 -7.80
N ASP A 245 7.22 -11.34 -7.90
CA ASP A 245 8.64 -11.31 -7.56
C ASP A 245 9.13 -9.86 -7.39
N ALA A 246 10.45 -9.64 -7.32
CA ALA A 246 11.04 -8.31 -7.15
C ALA A 246 10.66 -7.31 -8.28
N ALA A 247 10.41 -7.79 -9.50
CA ALA A 247 9.99 -6.95 -10.61
C ALA A 247 8.47 -6.67 -10.59
N PHE A 248 7.68 -7.56 -9.99
CA PHE A 248 6.22 -7.51 -9.98
C PHE A 248 5.67 -7.74 -8.57
N GLY A 249 5.81 -6.72 -7.71
CA GLY A 249 5.49 -6.81 -6.29
C GLY A 249 4.28 -5.99 -5.83
N PHE A 250 3.75 -5.09 -6.65
CA PHE A 250 2.72 -4.12 -6.23
C PHE A 250 1.32 -4.74 -6.23
N LEU A 251 1.08 -5.57 -5.21
CA LEU A 251 -0.16 -6.32 -5.01
C LEU A 251 -0.88 -5.82 -3.76
N TYR A 252 -2.15 -5.47 -3.90
CA TYR A 252 -3.03 -5.30 -2.75
C TYR A 252 -3.51 -6.66 -2.26
N PRO A 253 -3.34 -7.01 -0.96
CA PRO A 253 -3.93 -8.22 -0.41
C PRO A 253 -5.45 -8.29 -0.64
N ALA A 254 -6.14 -7.14 -0.55
CA ALA A 254 -7.57 -7.02 -0.83
C ALA A 254 -7.95 -7.42 -2.26
N ASN A 255 -7.07 -7.21 -3.25
CA ASN A 255 -7.33 -7.62 -4.62
C ASN A 255 -7.28 -9.15 -4.75
N LEU A 256 -6.29 -9.79 -4.12
CA LEU A 256 -6.18 -11.26 -4.11
C LEU A 256 -7.37 -11.89 -3.40
N ASP A 257 -7.80 -11.31 -2.28
CA ASP A 257 -8.96 -11.78 -1.52
C ASP A 257 -10.26 -11.59 -2.31
N CYS A 258 -10.40 -10.48 -3.05
CA CYS A 258 -11.53 -10.24 -3.95
C CYS A 258 -11.63 -11.32 -5.04
N LEU A 259 -10.53 -11.63 -5.73
CA LEU A 259 -10.53 -12.67 -6.77
C LEU A 259 -10.91 -14.05 -6.20
N ARG A 260 -10.38 -14.41 -5.03
CA ARG A 260 -10.74 -15.67 -4.34
C ARG A 260 -12.21 -15.70 -3.94
N ALA A 261 -12.74 -14.59 -3.41
CA ALA A 261 -14.14 -14.47 -3.02
C ALA A 261 -15.08 -14.62 -4.23
N MET A 262 -14.65 -14.15 -5.40
CA MET A 262 -15.34 -14.34 -6.68
C MET A 262 -15.21 -15.76 -7.25
N GLY A 263 -14.50 -16.67 -6.57
CA GLY A 263 -14.37 -18.08 -6.93
C GLY A 263 -13.14 -18.43 -7.77
N ALA A 264 -12.23 -17.49 -8.02
CA ALA A 264 -11.01 -17.75 -8.78
C ALA A 264 -10.00 -18.56 -7.96
N THR A 265 -9.24 -19.43 -8.63
CA THR A 265 -8.03 -20.04 -8.06
C THR A 265 -6.81 -19.23 -8.51
N LEU A 266 -5.95 -18.84 -7.57
CA LEU A 266 -4.74 -18.07 -7.88
C LEU A 266 -3.51 -18.96 -7.91
N ALA A 267 -2.68 -18.82 -8.95
CA ALA A 267 -1.36 -19.44 -9.04
C ALA A 267 -0.30 -18.34 -9.18
N PHE A 268 0.70 -18.32 -8.30
CA PHE A 268 1.77 -17.33 -8.37
C PHE A 268 2.95 -17.86 -9.17
N PHE A 269 3.64 -16.98 -9.89
CA PHE A 269 4.85 -17.31 -10.64
C PHE A 269 5.79 -16.11 -10.68
N SER A 270 7.07 -16.34 -10.94
CA SER A 270 8.11 -15.31 -11.06
C SER A 270 8.54 -15.16 -12.51
N PRO A 271 8.23 -14.03 -13.19
CA PRO A 271 8.83 -13.70 -14.47
C PRO A 271 10.37 -13.67 -14.47
N LEU A 272 10.99 -13.38 -13.32
CA LEU A 272 12.45 -13.37 -13.17
C LEU A 272 13.08 -14.76 -13.06
N ALA A 273 12.37 -15.77 -12.54
CA ALA A 273 12.96 -17.06 -12.18
C ALA A 273 12.34 -18.26 -12.89
N ASP A 274 11.02 -18.27 -13.08
CA ASP A 274 10.33 -19.40 -13.67
C ASP A 274 10.47 -19.40 -15.20
N THR A 275 10.49 -20.58 -15.81
CA THR A 275 10.63 -20.73 -17.27
C THR A 275 9.33 -21.12 -17.96
N THR A 276 8.25 -21.30 -17.21
CA THR A 276 6.92 -21.68 -17.73
C THR A 276 5.82 -21.02 -16.93
N LEU A 277 4.72 -20.65 -17.57
CA LEU A 277 3.51 -20.25 -16.85
C LEU A 277 2.87 -21.47 -16.17
N PRO A 278 2.34 -21.33 -14.95
CA PRO A 278 1.45 -22.34 -14.39
C PRO A 278 0.20 -22.47 -15.28
N PRO A 279 -0.44 -23.64 -15.35
CA PRO A 279 -1.70 -23.79 -16.08
C PRO A 279 -2.71 -22.74 -15.60
N CYS A 280 -3.23 -21.92 -16.50
CA CYS A 280 -4.15 -20.83 -16.16
C CYS A 280 -5.05 -20.45 -17.36
N ASP A 281 -6.14 -19.77 -17.03
CA ASP A 281 -7.15 -19.25 -17.97
C ASP A 281 -6.95 -17.76 -18.22
N ALA A 282 -6.40 -17.05 -17.24
CA ALA A 282 -6.06 -15.64 -17.34
C ALA A 282 -4.74 -15.31 -16.62
N LEU A 283 -4.15 -14.18 -17.00
CA LEU A 283 -2.85 -13.72 -16.50
C LEU A 283 -2.98 -12.31 -15.92
N TRP A 284 -2.37 -12.08 -14.76
CA TRP A 284 -2.22 -10.76 -14.15
C TRP A 284 -0.74 -10.44 -13.96
N LEU A 285 -0.30 -9.35 -14.60
CA LEU A 285 1.01 -8.72 -14.45
C LEU A 285 0.82 -7.43 -13.65
N PRO A 286 1.00 -7.44 -12.32
CA PRO A 286 0.80 -6.26 -11.49
C PRO A 286 1.94 -5.26 -11.71
N GLY A 287 1.88 -4.13 -10.99
CA GLY A 287 2.98 -3.17 -10.98
C GLY A 287 4.24 -3.67 -10.27
N GLY A 288 5.32 -2.92 -10.43
CA GLY A 288 6.60 -3.15 -9.75
C GLY A 288 7.72 -2.41 -10.47
N TYR A 289 8.93 -2.96 -10.40
CA TYR A 289 10.16 -2.33 -10.88
C TYR A 289 10.85 -3.13 -12.01
N PRO A 290 10.19 -3.38 -13.16
CA PRO A 290 10.81 -4.14 -14.25
C PRO A 290 12.11 -3.50 -14.78
N GLU A 291 12.26 -2.18 -14.66
CA GLU A 291 13.46 -1.44 -15.06
C GLU A 291 14.69 -1.78 -14.23
N LEU A 292 14.53 -2.31 -13.02
CA LEU A 292 15.65 -2.79 -12.19
C LEU A 292 16.11 -4.19 -12.59
N HIS A 293 15.38 -4.84 -13.51
CA HIS A 293 15.58 -6.24 -13.87
C HIS A 293 15.58 -6.47 -15.39
N LEU A 294 15.95 -5.46 -16.18
CA LEU A 294 15.94 -5.49 -17.64
C LEU A 294 16.61 -6.74 -18.23
N ASP A 295 17.86 -7.02 -17.87
CA ASP A 295 18.64 -8.14 -18.41
C ASP A 295 18.01 -9.49 -18.07
N ARG A 296 17.51 -9.63 -16.84
CA ARG A 296 16.92 -10.88 -16.36
C ARG A 296 15.57 -11.15 -17.01
N LEU A 297 14.73 -10.11 -17.15
CA LEU A 297 13.46 -10.21 -17.85
C LEU A 297 13.64 -10.47 -19.34
N ALA A 298 14.59 -9.80 -20.00
CA ALA A 298 14.87 -10.00 -21.41
C ALA A 298 15.52 -11.36 -21.68
N GLY A 299 16.40 -11.84 -20.80
CA GLY A 299 17.08 -13.12 -20.92
C GLY A 299 16.19 -14.34 -20.64
N ASN A 300 15.05 -14.17 -19.97
CA ASN A 300 14.11 -15.27 -19.73
C ASN A 300 13.21 -15.53 -20.96
N HIS A 301 13.83 -16.02 -22.04
CA HIS A 301 13.15 -16.29 -23.31
C HIS A 301 11.96 -17.25 -23.15
N ALA A 302 12.12 -18.32 -22.36
CA ALA A 302 11.09 -19.32 -22.15
C ALA A 302 9.81 -18.74 -21.52
N MET A 303 9.95 -17.90 -20.49
CA MET A 303 8.79 -17.22 -19.88
C MET A 303 8.17 -16.21 -20.84
N ARG A 304 8.98 -15.43 -21.56
CA ARG A 304 8.48 -14.45 -22.54
C ARG A 304 7.65 -15.15 -23.62
N ASP A 305 8.12 -16.27 -24.14
CA ASP A 305 7.42 -17.06 -25.15
C ASP A 305 6.16 -17.72 -24.59
N ALA A 306 6.17 -18.18 -23.33
CA ALA A 306 4.97 -18.69 -22.65
C ALA A 306 3.88 -17.62 -22.52
N ILE A 307 4.24 -16.40 -22.10
CA ILE A 307 3.30 -15.28 -21.99
C ILE A 307 2.76 -14.85 -23.36
N ARG A 308 3.63 -14.78 -24.38
CA ARG A 308 3.23 -14.49 -25.77
C ARG A 308 2.26 -15.54 -26.29
N ALA A 309 2.51 -16.83 -26.05
CA ALA A 309 1.63 -17.91 -26.45
C ALA A 309 0.27 -17.84 -25.74
N HIS A 310 0.24 -17.47 -24.46
CA HIS A 310 -1.00 -17.25 -23.71
C HIS A 310 -1.84 -16.12 -24.31
N HIS A 311 -1.22 -14.99 -24.63
CA HIS A 311 -1.88 -13.86 -25.29
C HIS A 311 -2.36 -14.21 -26.71
N ALA A 312 -1.52 -14.90 -27.50
CA ALA A 312 -1.86 -15.34 -28.86
C ALA A 312 -3.04 -16.33 -28.89
N ALA A 313 -3.22 -17.12 -27.82
CA ALA A 313 -4.38 -17.99 -27.64
C ALA A 313 -5.67 -17.23 -27.27
N GLY A 314 -5.64 -15.89 -27.19
CA GLY A 314 -6.79 -15.05 -26.87
C GLY A 314 -7.19 -15.07 -25.39
N LYS A 315 -6.35 -15.64 -24.51
CA LYS A 315 -6.61 -15.69 -23.07
C LYS A 315 -6.37 -14.32 -22.43
N ALA A 316 -7.19 -13.97 -21.44
CA ALA A 316 -7.18 -12.65 -20.82
C ALA A 316 -5.82 -12.34 -20.16
N VAL A 317 -5.34 -11.11 -20.35
CA VAL A 317 -4.16 -10.57 -19.68
C VAL A 317 -4.50 -9.19 -19.14
N LEU A 318 -4.34 -8.99 -17.83
CA LEU A 318 -4.37 -7.68 -17.18
C LEU A 318 -2.94 -7.28 -16.84
N ALA A 319 -2.52 -6.09 -17.29
CA ALA A 319 -1.19 -5.56 -17.02
C ALA A 319 -1.28 -4.13 -16.46
N GLU A 320 -0.70 -3.91 -15.28
CA GLU A 320 -0.80 -2.63 -14.55
C GLU A 320 0.60 -2.05 -14.32
N CYS A 321 0.77 -0.75 -14.55
CA CYS A 321 2.00 0.00 -14.31
C CYS A 321 3.26 -0.72 -14.83
N GLY A 322 4.18 -1.18 -13.96
CA GLY A 322 5.34 -1.98 -14.36
C GLY A 322 5.00 -3.22 -15.20
N GLY A 323 3.89 -3.90 -14.91
CA GLY A 323 3.36 -4.99 -15.75
C GLY A 323 3.03 -4.52 -17.16
N MET A 324 2.43 -3.33 -17.31
CA MET A 324 2.21 -2.72 -18.63
C MET A 324 3.53 -2.42 -19.34
N LEU A 325 4.54 -1.90 -18.62
CA LEU A 325 5.86 -1.64 -19.20
C LEU A 325 6.49 -2.92 -19.76
N TYR A 326 6.32 -4.05 -19.06
CA TYR A 326 6.81 -5.35 -19.50
C TYR A 326 6.06 -5.88 -20.74
N CYS A 327 4.83 -5.43 -21.00
CA CYS A 327 4.08 -5.80 -22.20
C CYS A 327 4.52 -5.06 -23.47
N LEU A 328 5.25 -3.94 -23.35
CA LEU A 328 5.73 -3.13 -24.48
C LEU A 328 6.82 -3.85 -25.29
N GLU A 329 7.26 -3.25 -26.39
CA GLU A 329 8.37 -3.78 -27.20
C GLU A 329 9.72 -3.58 -26.50
N ALA A 330 9.90 -2.46 -25.81
CA ALA A 330 11.14 -2.13 -25.11
C ALA A 330 10.90 -1.22 -23.89
N LEU A 331 11.81 -1.34 -22.92
CA LEU A 331 11.89 -0.50 -21.73
C LEU A 331 13.31 0.04 -21.56
N ASP A 332 13.43 1.33 -21.30
CA ASP A 332 14.66 2.07 -21.01
C ASP A 332 14.64 2.56 -19.56
N ASP A 333 15.73 2.34 -18.83
CA ASP A 333 15.86 2.68 -17.40
C ASP A 333 16.14 4.16 -17.11
N GLY A 334 16.25 4.99 -18.16
CA GLY A 334 16.58 6.41 -18.08
C GLY A 334 18.04 6.70 -17.72
N LYS A 335 18.89 5.66 -17.63
CA LYS A 335 20.32 5.73 -17.27
C LYS A 335 21.21 5.08 -18.34
N GLY A 336 20.64 4.76 -19.50
CA GLY A 336 21.35 4.23 -20.67
C GLY A 336 21.23 2.73 -20.86
N ALA A 337 20.61 1.99 -19.93
CA ALA A 337 20.25 0.60 -20.15
C ALA A 337 18.86 0.51 -20.79
N HIS A 338 18.74 -0.36 -21.78
CA HIS A 338 17.48 -0.64 -22.45
C HIS A 338 17.41 -2.12 -22.81
N ALA A 339 16.22 -2.70 -22.79
CA ALA A 339 16.06 -4.10 -23.15
C ALA A 339 14.72 -4.37 -23.86
N PRO A 340 14.68 -5.37 -24.76
CA PRO A 340 13.43 -5.81 -25.38
C PRO A 340 12.54 -6.52 -24.35
N MET A 341 11.28 -6.14 -24.31
CA MET A 341 10.28 -6.67 -23.39
C MET A 341 9.40 -7.72 -24.09
N LEU A 342 8.15 -7.95 -23.66
CA LEU A 342 7.31 -8.99 -24.25
C LEU A 342 6.88 -8.67 -25.69
N GLY A 343 6.71 -7.40 -26.07
CA GLY A 343 6.23 -7.02 -27.40
C GLY A 343 4.80 -7.48 -27.67
N LEU A 344 3.94 -7.52 -26.63
CA LEU A 344 2.51 -7.82 -26.79
C LEU A 344 1.73 -6.61 -27.34
N MET A 345 2.23 -5.40 -27.07
CA MET A 345 1.67 -4.14 -27.55
C MET A 345 2.78 -3.27 -28.15
N PRO A 346 2.52 -2.55 -29.26
CA PRO A 346 3.51 -1.68 -29.88
C PRO A 346 3.82 -0.49 -28.98
N GLY A 347 5.08 -0.10 -28.95
CA GLY A 347 5.54 1.05 -28.18
C GLY A 347 6.70 0.76 -27.25
N ARG A 348 7.21 1.82 -26.66
CA ARG A 348 8.37 1.82 -25.76
C ARG A 348 8.09 2.69 -24.55
N ALA A 349 8.75 2.39 -23.43
CA ALA A 349 8.72 3.25 -22.26
C ALA A 349 10.12 3.64 -21.81
N THR A 350 10.22 4.82 -21.23
CA THR A 350 11.47 5.37 -20.70
C THR A 350 11.22 5.94 -19.31
N MET A 351 12.02 5.50 -18.34
CA MET A 351 12.01 6.09 -16.99
C MET A 351 12.48 7.54 -17.03
N GLN A 352 11.84 8.39 -16.24
CA GLN A 352 12.10 9.82 -16.13
C GLN A 352 12.74 10.13 -14.78
N ALA A 353 13.47 11.23 -14.71
CA ALA A 353 14.05 11.72 -13.45
C ALA A 353 13.02 12.31 -12.49
N SER A 354 11.86 12.74 -13.02
CA SER A 354 10.79 13.38 -12.26
C SER A 354 9.51 12.55 -12.28
N LEU A 355 8.72 12.69 -11.22
CA LEU A 355 7.40 12.07 -11.09
C LEU A 355 6.53 12.41 -12.30
N ALA A 356 5.99 11.40 -12.97
CA ALA A 356 5.16 11.59 -14.16
C ALA A 356 3.68 11.75 -13.77
N ALA A 357 3.18 10.87 -12.91
CA ALA A 357 1.82 10.97 -12.38
C ALA A 357 1.72 10.39 -10.98
N LEU A 358 0.85 11.00 -10.16
CA LEU A 358 0.47 10.54 -8.83
C LEU A 358 -1.00 10.90 -8.56
N GLY A 359 -1.73 9.97 -7.95
CA GLY A 359 -3.01 10.28 -7.34
C GLY A 359 -4.07 9.20 -7.52
N LEU A 360 -5.14 9.36 -6.75
CA LEU A 360 -6.34 8.53 -6.81
C LEU A 360 -7.08 8.73 -8.12
N GLN A 361 -7.66 7.65 -8.65
CA GLN A 361 -8.37 7.66 -9.92
C GLN A 361 -9.58 6.71 -9.91
N ASP A 362 -10.53 7.01 -10.79
CA ASP A 362 -11.68 6.17 -11.11
C ASP A 362 -11.79 6.00 -12.63
N MET A 363 -11.96 4.76 -13.07
CA MET A 363 -12.02 4.38 -14.48
C MET A 363 -13.34 3.70 -14.78
N ALA A 364 -14.16 4.36 -15.60
CA ALA A 364 -15.40 3.78 -16.09
C ALA A 364 -15.12 2.69 -17.13
N LEU A 365 -15.55 1.47 -16.81
CA LEU A 365 -15.59 0.31 -17.70
C LEU A 365 -17.06 -0.07 -17.99
N PRO A 366 -17.33 -0.85 -19.05
CA PRO A 366 -18.70 -1.25 -19.39
C PRO A 366 -19.46 -1.93 -18.23
N ALA A 367 -18.76 -2.73 -17.41
CA ALA A 367 -19.33 -3.46 -16.28
C ALA A 367 -19.28 -2.69 -14.94
N GLY A 368 -18.86 -1.42 -14.94
CA GLY A 368 -18.83 -0.55 -13.75
C GLY A 368 -17.54 0.27 -13.65
N SER A 369 -17.43 1.07 -12.58
CA SER A 369 -16.25 1.92 -12.34
C SER A 369 -15.23 1.25 -11.43
N LEU A 370 -13.97 1.21 -11.84
CA LEU A 370 -12.86 0.75 -11.00
C LEU A 370 -12.09 1.93 -10.44
N ARG A 371 -11.97 1.96 -9.11
CA ARG A 371 -11.16 2.92 -8.39
C ARG A 371 -9.77 2.36 -8.18
N GLY A 372 -8.82 3.23 -7.91
CA GLY A 372 -7.43 2.87 -7.76
C GLY A 372 -6.56 4.11 -7.66
N HIS A 373 -5.30 3.97 -8.03
CA HIS A 373 -4.37 5.10 -8.05
C HIS A 373 -3.30 4.92 -9.14
N THR A 374 -2.62 6.00 -9.46
CA THR A 374 -1.41 6.00 -10.27
C THR A 374 -0.23 6.48 -9.42
N PHE A 375 0.94 5.91 -9.64
CA PHE A 375 2.21 6.44 -9.16
C PHE A 375 3.34 5.89 -10.02
N HIS A 376 3.88 6.70 -10.93
CA HIS A 376 4.98 6.25 -11.80
C HIS A 376 5.90 7.38 -12.27
N TYR A 377 7.12 7.01 -12.65
CA TYR A 377 8.15 7.88 -13.19
C TYR A 377 8.43 7.60 -14.66
N SER A 378 7.67 6.73 -15.34
CA SER A 378 7.90 6.41 -16.75
C SER A 378 7.01 7.21 -17.69
N ARG A 379 7.48 7.41 -18.93
CA ARG A 379 6.66 7.87 -20.05
C ARG A 379 6.58 6.77 -21.09
N MET A 380 5.37 6.50 -21.57
CA MET A 380 5.12 5.56 -22.67
C MET A 380 4.89 6.31 -23.98
N ASP A 381 5.47 5.79 -25.05
CA ASP A 381 5.21 6.17 -26.44
C ASP A 381 4.62 4.97 -27.19
N THR A 382 3.39 5.11 -27.67
CA THR A 382 2.65 4.04 -28.36
C THR A 382 1.71 4.64 -29.40
N PRO A 383 1.53 4.00 -30.58
CA PRO A 383 0.54 4.41 -31.56
C PRO A 383 -0.90 4.02 -31.18
N LEU A 384 -1.08 3.23 -30.10
CA LEU A 384 -2.40 2.79 -29.70
C LEU A 384 -3.26 3.94 -29.20
N SER A 385 -4.52 3.94 -29.62
CA SER A 385 -5.54 4.79 -29.02
C SER A 385 -6.09 4.15 -27.75
N PRO A 386 -6.29 4.93 -26.67
CA PRO A 386 -6.89 4.41 -25.45
C PRO A 386 -8.34 4.00 -25.70
N VAL A 387 -8.77 2.90 -25.08
CA VAL A 387 -10.18 2.48 -25.06
C VAL A 387 -11.00 3.41 -24.17
N THR A 388 -10.43 3.80 -23.03
CA THR A 388 -11.02 4.76 -22.10
C THR A 388 -9.91 5.45 -21.31
N ARG A 389 -10.27 6.47 -20.55
CA ARG A 389 -9.39 7.16 -19.61
C ARG A 389 -10.06 7.29 -18.26
N ALA A 390 -9.27 7.10 -17.23
CA ALA A 390 -9.66 7.38 -15.86
C ALA A 390 -9.85 8.88 -15.63
N LYS A 391 -10.44 9.22 -14.49
CA LYS A 391 -10.56 10.58 -13.96
C LYS A 391 -10.07 10.61 -12.53
N ASN A 392 -9.43 11.69 -12.12
CA ASN A 392 -9.16 11.91 -10.71
C ASN A 392 -10.44 12.37 -9.97
N PRO A 393 -10.47 12.38 -8.63
CA PRO A 393 -11.63 12.86 -7.87
C PRO A 393 -12.09 14.29 -8.25
N GLY A 394 -11.18 15.13 -8.74
CA GLY A 394 -11.48 16.47 -9.26
C GLY A 394 -11.97 16.52 -10.72
N GLY A 395 -12.23 15.38 -11.35
CA GLY A 395 -12.77 15.27 -12.72
C GLY A 395 -11.76 15.48 -13.86
N ARG A 396 -10.48 15.71 -13.56
CA ARG A 396 -9.42 15.82 -14.58
C ARG A 396 -9.09 14.44 -15.15
N THR A 397 -8.82 14.41 -16.45
CA THR A 397 -8.38 13.20 -17.16
C THR A 397 -7.13 12.60 -16.52
N GLY A 398 -7.18 11.29 -16.24
CA GLY A 398 -6.11 10.47 -15.69
C GLY A 398 -5.59 9.44 -16.69
N GLU A 399 -5.19 8.29 -16.17
CA GLU A 399 -4.53 7.24 -16.94
C GLU A 399 -5.41 6.65 -18.04
N ALA A 400 -4.74 6.28 -19.12
CA ALA A 400 -5.37 5.53 -20.20
C ALA A 400 -5.46 4.04 -19.87
N LEU A 401 -6.51 3.41 -20.39
CA LEU A 401 -6.56 1.96 -20.59
C LEU A 401 -6.40 1.66 -22.07
N TYR A 402 -5.41 0.84 -22.39
CA TYR A 402 -5.15 0.34 -23.74
C TYR A 402 -5.63 -1.10 -23.85
N ARG A 403 -5.99 -1.49 -25.07
CA ARG A 403 -6.35 -2.87 -25.40
C ARG A 403 -5.64 -3.32 -26.65
N GLN A 404 -5.05 -4.51 -26.60
CA GLN A 404 -4.44 -5.18 -27.74
C GLN A 404 -4.81 -6.67 -27.70
N GLY A 405 -5.78 -7.09 -28.53
CA GLY A 405 -6.35 -8.43 -28.44
C GLY A 405 -7.01 -8.68 -27.08
N SER A 406 -6.51 -9.68 -26.33
CA SER A 406 -6.96 -10.04 -24.98
C SER A 406 -6.23 -9.31 -23.85
N LEU A 407 -5.23 -8.47 -24.17
CA LEU A 407 -4.49 -7.66 -23.21
C LEU A 407 -5.24 -6.37 -22.89
N HIS A 408 -5.42 -6.10 -21.60
CA HIS A 408 -5.78 -4.81 -21.01
C HIS A 408 -4.59 -4.25 -20.25
N ALA A 409 -4.16 -3.04 -20.61
CA ALA A 409 -2.91 -2.43 -20.12
C ALA A 409 -3.15 -0.99 -19.65
N THR A 410 -2.73 -0.65 -18.44
CA THR A 410 -2.86 0.71 -17.89
C THR A 410 -1.73 1.03 -16.90
N TYR A 411 -1.42 2.32 -16.69
CA TYR A 411 -0.59 2.76 -15.57
C TYR A 411 -1.32 2.72 -14.22
N MET A 412 -2.65 2.71 -14.23
CA MET A 412 -3.45 2.70 -13.02
C MET A 412 -3.33 1.35 -12.32
N HIS A 413 -3.12 1.36 -11.01
CA HIS A 413 -3.27 0.20 -10.13
C HIS A 413 -4.71 0.16 -9.63
N PHE A 414 -5.49 -0.82 -10.09
CA PHE A 414 -6.88 -0.96 -9.69
C PHE A 414 -7.00 -1.53 -8.27
N TYR A 415 -8.03 -1.07 -7.57
CA TYR A 415 -8.49 -1.66 -6.32
C TYR A 415 -9.72 -2.51 -6.60
N PHE A 416 -9.51 -3.81 -6.80
CA PHE A 416 -10.52 -4.74 -7.29
C PHE A 416 -11.82 -4.76 -6.46
N PRO A 417 -11.79 -4.65 -5.12
CA PRO A 417 -13.02 -4.61 -4.33
C PRO A 417 -13.93 -3.42 -4.64
N SER A 418 -13.46 -2.37 -5.34
CA SER A 418 -14.33 -1.25 -5.71
C SER A 418 -15.40 -1.62 -6.74
N SER A 419 -15.14 -2.61 -7.59
CA SER A 419 -16.13 -3.11 -8.56
C SER A 419 -15.78 -4.53 -9.03
N PRO A 420 -16.19 -5.57 -8.28
CA PRO A 420 -15.95 -6.96 -8.66
C PRO A 420 -16.44 -7.31 -10.08
N ALA A 421 -17.59 -6.78 -10.51
CA ALA A 421 -18.13 -7.03 -11.85
C ALA A 421 -17.20 -6.49 -12.96
N ALA A 422 -16.63 -5.30 -12.76
CA ALA A 422 -15.66 -4.75 -13.71
C ALA A 422 -14.37 -5.57 -13.75
N VAL A 423 -13.90 -6.06 -12.59
CA VAL A 423 -12.74 -6.97 -12.51
C VAL A 423 -13.00 -8.28 -13.25
N ALA A 424 -14.19 -8.88 -13.08
CA ALA A 424 -14.56 -10.12 -13.76
C ALA A 424 -14.41 -9.99 -15.29
N SER A 425 -14.90 -8.87 -15.84
CA SER A 425 -14.82 -8.60 -17.28
C SER A 425 -13.37 -8.47 -17.80
N LEU A 426 -12.43 -8.02 -16.97
CA LEU A 426 -11.01 -7.93 -17.33
C LEU A 426 -10.33 -9.31 -17.39
N PHE A 427 -10.86 -10.29 -16.68
CA PHE A 427 -10.39 -11.68 -16.67
C PHE A 427 -11.18 -12.61 -17.60
N GLY A 428 -12.10 -12.06 -18.41
CA GLY A 428 -12.80 -12.80 -19.47
C GLY A 428 -14.05 -13.57 -19.02
N ALA A 429 -14.62 -13.22 -17.86
CA ALA A 429 -15.90 -13.75 -17.37
C ALA A 429 -17.12 -12.97 -17.88
#